data_AF-A0AAI9THH4-F1
#
_entry.id   AF-A0AAI9THH4-F1
#
_cell.length_a   1.000
_cell.length_b   1.000
_cell.length_c   1.000
_cell.angle_alpha   90.00
_cell.angle_beta   90.00
_cell.angle_gamma   90.00
#
_symmetry.space_group_name_H-M   'P 1'
#
loop_
_entity.id
_entity.type
_entity.pdbx_description
1 polymer ?
#
loop_
_entity_poly.entity_id
_entity_poly.type
_entity_poly.pdbx_seq_one_letter_code
_entity_poly.pdbx_strand_id
1 'polypeptide(L)'
;MAPRKPKSDVSAGDDDASMIREYLPQAAKLLRGLHEKKEIEGRVSGKQIVYHALQDPSDITTPEVAAALKLDIENLESEVSTLKANEKKARVELAALHAKPRISDLRQDISRLESEKSTIQSRLASHHEGDPVQISPEEREILEKEWKYWQRHANVRRRICRDLWGQCSEVLPDDMTAAELWVSF
;
A
#
# COMPACT_ATOMS: atom_id res chain seq x y z
N MET A 1 30.74 6.41 18.82
CA MET A 1 30.40 7.20 20.02
C MET A 1 29.63 8.43 19.58
N ALA A 2 28.32 8.46 19.81
CA ALA A 2 27.47 9.61 19.49
C ALA A 2 27.59 10.67 20.60
N PRO A 3 27.49 11.98 20.29
CA PRO A 3 27.48 13.01 21.31
C PRO A 3 26.15 12.96 22.09
N ARG A 4 26.24 13.01 23.41
CA ARG A 4 25.09 13.12 24.32
C ARG A 4 24.37 14.43 24.02
N LYS A 5 23.07 14.36 23.65
CA LYS A 5 22.18 15.51 23.72
C LYS A 5 22.08 15.97 25.18
N PRO A 6 22.22 17.27 25.49
CA PRO A 6 21.87 17.75 26.81
C PRO A 6 20.36 17.57 27.01
N LYS A 7 19.98 17.00 28.16
CA LYS A 7 18.59 17.00 28.64
C LYS A 7 18.22 18.45 28.91
N SER A 8 17.38 19.02 28.07
CA SER A 8 16.64 20.24 28.40
C SER A 8 15.53 19.84 29.37
N ASP A 9 15.88 19.72 30.65
CA ASP A 9 14.90 19.82 31.73
C ASP A 9 14.53 21.31 31.84
N VAL A 10 13.84 21.83 30.82
CA VAL A 10 13.23 23.15 30.87
C VAL A 10 11.87 22.94 31.52
N SER A 11 11.84 23.26 32.82
CA SER A 11 10.64 23.52 33.59
C SER A 11 9.79 24.53 32.82
N ALA A 12 8.81 24.03 32.05
CA ALA A 12 7.89 24.86 31.27
C ALA A 12 7.10 25.87 32.14
N GLY A 13 7.18 25.77 33.48
CA GLY A 13 6.58 26.73 34.40
C GLY A 13 7.48 27.92 34.78
N ASP A 14 8.81 27.81 34.68
CA ASP A 14 9.73 28.89 35.09
C ASP A 14 9.91 29.95 33.99
N ASP A 15 9.89 29.54 32.72
CA ASP A 15 10.01 30.46 31.58
C ASP A 15 8.77 31.36 31.45
N ASP A 16 7.57 30.80 31.64
CA ASP A 16 6.31 31.56 31.62
C ASP A 16 6.22 32.56 32.78
N ALA A 17 6.67 32.17 33.98
CA ALA A 17 6.68 33.04 35.14
C ALA A 17 7.71 34.19 35.01
N SER A 18 8.86 33.91 34.38
CA SER A 18 9.87 34.91 34.05
C SER A 18 9.31 35.93 33.03
N MET A 19 8.67 35.42 31.98
CA MET A 19 8.04 36.24 30.95
C MET A 19 6.92 37.13 31.53
N ILE A 20 6.03 36.57 32.37
CA ILE A 20 4.98 37.35 33.03
C ILE A 20 5.59 38.49 33.88
N ARG A 21 6.66 38.24 34.63
CA ARG A 21 7.31 39.28 35.47
C ARG A 21 7.94 40.40 34.65
N GLU A 22 8.47 40.09 33.48
CA GLU A 22 9.07 41.07 32.56
C GLU A 22 8.02 42.01 31.96
N TYR A 23 6.87 41.48 31.53
CA TYR A 23 5.82 42.25 30.87
C TYR A 23 4.80 42.89 31.82
N LEU A 24 4.72 42.45 33.08
CA LEU A 24 3.77 42.97 34.09
C LEU A 24 3.82 44.49 34.27
N PRO A 25 5.00 45.15 34.38
CA PRO A 25 5.08 46.60 34.58
C PRO A 25 4.59 47.38 33.36
N GLN A 26 4.86 46.87 32.16
CA GLN A 26 4.47 47.49 30.90
C GLN A 26 2.96 47.34 30.66
N ALA A 27 2.40 46.15 30.92
CA ALA A 27 0.97 45.90 30.90
C ALA A 27 0.22 46.77 31.93
N ALA A 28 0.74 46.91 33.16
CA ALA A 28 0.14 47.78 34.16
C ALA A 28 0.17 49.26 33.77
N LYS A 29 1.20 49.70 33.03
CA LYS A 29 1.28 51.06 32.48
C LYS A 29 0.29 51.27 31.34
N LEU A 30 0.13 50.29 30.46
CA LEU A 30 -0.85 50.31 29.37
C LEU A 30 -2.28 50.34 29.91
N LEU A 31 -2.61 49.47 30.87
CA LEU A 31 -3.94 49.44 31.49
C LEU A 31 -4.27 50.75 32.21
N ARG A 32 -3.30 51.36 32.91
CA ARG A 32 -3.48 52.71 33.46
C ARG A 32 -3.77 53.74 32.37
N GLY A 33 -2.99 53.74 31.28
CA GLY A 33 -3.19 54.66 30.18
C GLY A 33 -4.53 54.48 29.46
N LEU A 34 -5.00 53.24 29.29
CA LEU A 34 -6.31 52.94 28.72
C LEU A 34 -7.46 53.37 29.65
N HIS A 35 -7.27 53.23 30.96
CA HIS A 35 -8.22 53.71 31.96
C HIS A 35 -8.29 55.24 32.00
N GLU A 36 -7.16 55.93 31.93
CA GLU A 36 -7.08 57.39 31.83
C GLU A 36 -7.77 57.92 30.55
N LYS A 37 -7.67 57.17 29.45
CA LYS A 37 -8.38 57.46 28.18
C LYS A 37 -9.86 57.08 28.19
N LYS A 38 -10.38 56.49 29.27
CA LYS A 38 -11.76 55.97 29.40
C LYS A 38 -12.12 54.92 28.35
N GLU A 39 -11.16 54.14 27.88
CA GLU A 39 -11.41 53.01 26.98
C GLU A 39 -11.72 51.72 27.77
N ILE A 40 -11.29 51.66 29.03
CA ILE A 40 -11.57 50.57 29.98
C ILE A 40 -11.92 51.17 31.34
N GLU A 41 -12.62 50.39 32.17
CA GLU A 41 -12.99 50.79 33.52
C GLU A 41 -12.17 50.02 34.56
N GLY A 42 -11.79 50.70 35.65
CA GLY A 42 -10.94 50.16 36.70
C GLY A 42 -11.68 50.18 38.04
N ARG A 43 -11.94 49.01 38.60
CA ARG A 43 -12.58 48.87 39.92
C ARG A 43 -11.55 48.53 40.99
N VAL A 44 -11.53 49.30 42.07
CA VAL A 44 -10.70 48.99 43.24
C VAL A 44 -11.34 47.85 44.02
N SER A 45 -10.60 46.75 44.19
CA SER A 45 -10.96 45.62 45.03
C SER A 45 -9.89 45.42 46.10
N GLY A 46 -10.14 45.99 47.28
CA GLY A 46 -9.17 45.98 48.39
C GLY A 46 -7.88 46.73 48.04
N LYS A 47 -6.75 46.01 47.97
CA LYS A 47 -5.42 46.57 47.64
C LYS A 47 -5.08 46.54 46.14
N GLN A 48 -5.95 45.99 45.30
CA GLN A 48 -5.71 45.79 43.86
C GLN A 48 -6.75 46.55 43.02
N ILE A 49 -6.36 46.92 41.79
CA ILE A 49 -7.26 47.48 40.79
C ILE A 49 -7.49 46.42 39.73
N VAL A 50 -8.74 46.08 39.48
CA VAL A 50 -9.15 45.17 38.41
C VAL A 50 -9.66 46.01 37.25
N TYR A 51 -8.99 45.91 36.10
CA TYR A 51 -9.42 46.57 34.87
C TYR A 51 -10.34 45.64 34.09
N HIS A 52 -11.44 46.18 33.59
CA HIS A 52 -12.37 45.48 32.72
C HIS A 52 -12.74 46.34 31.52
N ALA A 53 -13.07 45.68 30.41
CA ALA A 53 -13.62 46.37 29.26
C ALA A 53 -14.94 47.05 29.64
N LEU A 54 -15.25 48.15 28.95
CA LEU A 54 -16.56 48.79 29.07
C LEU A 54 -17.62 47.84 28.50
N GLN A 55 -18.62 47.53 29.30
CA GLN A 55 -19.78 46.76 28.88
C GLN A 55 -20.93 47.73 28.70
N ASP A 56 -21.52 47.77 27.51
CA ASP A 56 -22.70 48.60 27.27
C ASP A 56 -23.90 47.94 28.00
N PRO A 57 -24.59 48.64 28.91
CA PRO A 57 -25.78 48.09 29.56
C PRO A 57 -26.94 47.86 28.59
N SER A 58 -26.91 48.45 27.38
CA SER A 58 -27.86 48.16 26.31
C SER A 58 -27.56 46.86 25.56
N ASP A 59 -26.34 46.32 25.68
CA ASP A 59 -25.96 44.99 25.18
C ASP A 59 -26.38 43.86 26.14
N ILE A 60 -27.10 44.18 27.22
CA ILE A 60 -27.66 43.18 28.13
C ILE A 60 -28.78 42.44 27.40
N THR A 61 -28.44 41.28 26.85
CA THR A 61 -29.38 40.36 26.24
C THR A 61 -30.45 39.96 27.25
N THR A 62 -31.72 40.16 26.91
CA THR A 62 -32.82 39.67 27.76
C THR A 62 -32.73 38.14 27.90
N PRO A 63 -33.17 37.57 29.04
CA PRO A 63 -33.09 36.13 29.26
C PRO A 63 -33.81 35.31 28.18
N GLU A 64 -34.86 35.87 27.57
CA GLU A 64 -35.58 35.26 26.45
C GLU A 64 -34.72 35.19 25.19
N VAL A 65 -34.03 36.28 24.82
CA VAL A 65 -33.14 36.30 23.66
C VAL A 65 -31.94 35.37 23.89
N ALA A 66 -31.42 35.31 25.11
CA ALA A 66 -30.35 34.38 25.45
C ALA A 66 -30.80 32.90 25.37
N ALA A 67 -32.05 32.60 25.74
CA ALA A 67 -32.62 31.26 25.60
C ALA A 67 -32.87 30.89 24.13
N ALA A 68 -33.35 31.84 23.32
CA ALA A 68 -33.52 31.65 21.87
C ALA A 68 -32.18 31.37 21.19
N LEU A 69 -31.14 32.15 21.48
CA LEU A 69 -29.80 31.94 20.94
C LEU A 69 -29.21 30.57 21.33
N LYS A 70 -29.48 30.09 22.55
CA LYS A 70 -29.04 28.74 22.95
C LYS A 70 -29.73 27.65 22.12
N LEU A 71 -31.03 27.78 21.90
CA LEU A 71 -31.78 26.86 21.06
C LEU A 71 -31.24 26.87 19.62
N ASP A 72 -30.95 28.06 19.07
CA ASP A 72 -30.37 28.20 17.75
C ASP A 72 -28.97 27.56 17.65
N ILE A 73 -28.14 27.73 18.68
CA ILE A 73 -26.83 27.07 18.76
C ILE A 73 -26.99 25.54 18.76
N GLU A 74 -27.87 25.00 19.60
CA GLU A 74 -28.12 23.55 19.66
C GLU A 74 -28.63 23.00 18.32
N ASN A 75 -29.55 23.73 17.68
CA ASN A 75 -30.06 23.37 16.35
C ASN A 75 -28.93 23.37 15.31
N LEU A 76 -28.13 24.43 15.25
CA LEU A 76 -27.02 24.55 14.30
C LEU A 76 -25.95 23.49 14.54
N GLU A 77 -25.64 23.17 15.81
CA GLU A 77 -24.71 22.08 16.14
C GLU A 77 -25.23 20.72 15.65
N SER A 78 -26.53 20.48 15.80
CA SER A 78 -27.18 19.27 15.28
C SER A 78 -27.11 19.21 13.75
N GLU A 79 -27.40 20.31 13.05
CA GLU A 79 -27.32 20.41 11.60
C GLU A 79 -25.89 20.17 11.11
N VAL A 80 -24.89 20.81 11.73
CA VAL A 80 -23.48 20.61 11.40
C VAL A 80 -23.07 19.15 11.58
N SER A 81 -23.54 18.49 12.64
CA SER A 81 -23.26 17.08 12.87
C SER A 81 -23.85 16.19 11.77
N THR A 82 -25.10 16.43 11.39
CA THR A 82 -25.76 15.67 10.31
C THR A 82 -25.11 15.90 8.94
N LEU A 83 -24.77 17.14 8.62
CA LEU A 83 -24.09 17.49 7.36
C LEU A 83 -22.71 16.84 7.28
N LYS A 84 -21.93 16.83 8.37
CA LYS A 84 -20.64 16.12 8.42
C LYS A 84 -20.79 14.62 8.21
N ALA A 85 -21.84 14.00 8.75
CA ALA A 85 -22.12 12.58 8.53
C ALA A 85 -22.47 12.30 7.05
N ASN A 86 -23.31 13.14 6.46
CA ASN A 86 -23.69 13.03 5.05
C ASN A 86 -22.50 13.25 4.11
N GLU A 87 -21.64 14.23 4.41
CA GLU A 87 -20.41 14.48 3.66
C GLU A 87 -19.51 13.24 3.66
N LYS A 88 -19.27 12.64 4.84
CA LYS A 88 -18.47 11.41 4.95
C LYS A 88 -19.07 10.29 4.11
N LYS A 89 -20.39 10.10 4.16
CA LYS A 89 -21.10 9.08 3.37
C LYS A 89 -20.92 9.33 1.86
N ALA A 90 -21.16 10.56 1.40
CA ALA A 90 -21.00 10.94 0.00
C ALA A 90 -19.56 10.76 -0.49
N ARG A 91 -18.55 11.08 0.35
CA ARG A 91 -17.14 10.83 0.01
C ARG A 91 -16.83 9.35 -0.18
N VAL A 92 -17.38 8.48 0.66
CA VAL A 92 -17.22 7.02 0.52
C VAL A 92 -17.90 6.51 -0.75
N GLU A 93 -19.12 6.98 -1.03
CA GLU A 93 -19.84 6.62 -2.27
C GLU A 93 -19.10 7.08 -3.52
N LEU A 94 -18.56 8.30 -3.51
CA LEU A 94 -17.75 8.84 -4.62
C LEU A 94 -16.48 8.00 -4.84
N ALA A 95 -15.78 7.65 -3.77
CA ALA A 95 -14.59 6.80 -3.85
C ALA A 95 -14.94 5.41 -4.42
N ALA A 96 -16.07 4.83 -4.01
CA ALA A 96 -16.55 3.55 -4.53
C ALA A 96 -16.94 3.62 -6.02
N LEU A 97 -17.47 4.76 -6.50
CA LEU A 97 -17.75 4.99 -7.91
C LEU A 97 -16.47 5.17 -8.73
N HIS A 98 -15.49 5.92 -8.21
CA HIS A 98 -14.21 6.14 -8.88
C HIS A 98 -13.34 4.87 -8.93
N ALA A 99 -13.51 3.93 -7.99
CA ALA A 99 -12.85 2.64 -8.04
C ALA A 99 -13.35 1.75 -9.20
N LYS A 100 -14.52 2.05 -9.77
CA LYS A 100 -15.05 1.31 -10.92
C LYS A 100 -14.43 1.89 -12.21
N PRO A 101 -13.85 1.05 -13.08
CA PRO A 101 -13.34 1.51 -14.37
C PRO A 101 -14.47 2.07 -15.23
N ARG A 102 -14.16 3.06 -16.06
CA ARG A 102 -15.16 3.66 -16.95
C ARG A 102 -15.56 2.65 -18.03
N ILE A 103 -16.79 2.79 -18.52
CA ILE A 103 -17.32 1.93 -19.58
C ILE A 103 -16.47 2.04 -20.87
N SER A 104 -15.94 3.22 -21.17
CA SER A 104 -14.99 3.42 -22.29
C SER A 104 -13.75 2.56 -22.15
N ASP A 105 -13.17 2.55 -20.95
CA ASP A 105 -11.91 1.89 -20.66
C ASP A 105 -12.12 0.36 -20.69
N LEU A 106 -13.23 -0.11 -20.12
CA LEU A 106 -13.66 -1.51 -20.22
C LEU A 106 -13.82 -1.98 -21.68
N ARG A 107 -14.43 -1.15 -22.55
CA ARG A 107 -14.58 -1.50 -23.97
C ARG A 107 -13.22 -1.61 -24.68
N GLN A 108 -12.30 -0.70 -24.37
CA GLN A 108 -10.94 -0.74 -24.91
C GLN A 108 -10.19 -1.99 -24.42
N ASP A 109 -10.28 -2.31 -23.13
CA ASP A 109 -9.66 -3.49 -22.54
C ASP A 109 -10.21 -4.78 -23.15
N ILE A 110 -11.54 -4.88 -23.33
CA ILE A 110 -12.17 -6.02 -24.01
C ILE A 110 -11.62 -6.18 -25.42
N SER A 111 -11.61 -5.10 -26.21
CA SER A 111 -11.10 -5.16 -27.58
C SER A 111 -9.62 -5.58 -27.63
N ARG A 112 -8.80 -5.08 -26.70
CA ARG A 112 -7.39 -5.51 -26.56
C ARG A 112 -7.31 -7.00 -26.24
N LEU A 113 -8.03 -7.47 -25.21
CA LEU A 113 -8.02 -8.87 -24.79
C LEU A 113 -8.52 -9.82 -25.89
N GLU A 114 -9.52 -9.41 -26.67
CA GLU A 114 -9.99 -10.18 -27.82
C GLU A 114 -8.91 -10.30 -28.90
N SER A 115 -8.19 -9.22 -29.19
CA SER A 115 -7.06 -9.24 -30.14
C SER A 115 -5.90 -10.11 -29.66
N GLU A 116 -5.56 -10.05 -28.35
CA GLU A 116 -4.53 -10.88 -27.74
C GLU A 116 -4.93 -12.36 -27.78
N LYS A 117 -6.18 -12.67 -27.42
CA LYS A 117 -6.73 -14.02 -27.52
C LYS A 117 -6.64 -14.56 -28.94
N SER A 118 -7.07 -13.79 -29.93
CA SER A 118 -7.00 -14.18 -31.34
C SER A 118 -5.55 -14.44 -31.79
N THR A 119 -4.61 -13.59 -31.36
CA THR A 119 -3.18 -13.75 -31.65
C THR A 119 -2.60 -15.02 -31.03
N ILE A 120 -2.93 -15.28 -29.75
CA ILE A 120 -2.49 -16.49 -29.03
C ILE A 120 -3.08 -17.74 -29.69
N GLN A 121 -4.37 -17.72 -30.04
CA GLN A 121 -5.03 -18.82 -30.73
C GLN A 121 -4.40 -19.09 -32.10
N SER A 122 -4.08 -18.05 -32.87
CA SER A 122 -3.42 -18.20 -34.17
C SER A 122 -2.02 -18.80 -34.03
N ARG A 123 -1.26 -18.38 -33.02
CA ARG A 123 0.05 -18.99 -32.69
C ARG A 123 -0.08 -20.45 -32.27
N LEU A 124 -1.06 -20.76 -31.42
CA LEU A 124 -1.32 -22.14 -31.01
C LEU A 124 -1.71 -23.01 -32.20
N ALA A 125 -2.55 -22.49 -33.11
CA ALA A 125 -2.93 -23.17 -34.34
C ALA A 125 -1.72 -23.41 -35.26
N SER A 126 -0.82 -22.43 -35.43
CA SER A 126 0.42 -22.63 -36.21
C SER A 126 1.38 -23.64 -35.59
N HIS A 127 1.32 -23.83 -34.27
CA HIS A 127 2.08 -24.90 -33.59
C HIS A 127 1.37 -26.26 -33.62
N HIS A 128 0.12 -26.33 -34.09
CA HIS A 128 -0.75 -27.51 -34.15
C HIS A 128 -0.80 -28.17 -35.54
N GLU A 129 0.03 -27.73 -36.50
CA GLU A 129 0.09 -28.32 -37.85
C GLU A 129 0.54 -29.80 -37.87
N GLY A 130 0.97 -30.34 -36.73
CA GLY A 130 0.98 -31.78 -36.45
C GLY A 130 0.13 -32.04 -35.20
N ASP A 131 -0.69 -33.09 -35.26
CA ASP A 131 -1.59 -33.53 -34.18
C ASP A 131 -0.82 -33.62 -32.85
N PRO A 132 -0.95 -32.65 -31.94
CA PRO A 132 -0.13 -32.64 -30.75
C PRO A 132 -0.75 -33.59 -29.77
N VAL A 133 0.00 -34.65 -29.51
CA VAL A 133 -0.32 -35.60 -28.46
C VAL A 133 -0.37 -34.82 -27.14
N GLN A 134 -1.58 -34.51 -26.68
CA GLN A 134 -1.82 -33.91 -25.37
C GLN A 134 -1.62 -35.00 -24.32
N ILE A 135 -0.35 -35.28 -24.00
CA ILE A 135 0.00 -36.23 -22.95
C ILE A 135 -0.14 -35.52 -21.61
N SER A 136 -0.94 -36.08 -20.71
CA SER A 136 -1.09 -35.57 -19.34
C SER A 136 0.25 -35.63 -18.60
N PRO A 137 0.48 -34.80 -17.56
CA PRO A 137 1.73 -34.84 -16.81
C PRO A 137 2.01 -36.23 -16.20
N GLU A 138 0.96 -36.95 -15.79
CA GLU A 138 1.07 -38.30 -15.24
C GLU A 138 1.50 -39.33 -16.31
N GLU A 139 0.87 -39.29 -17.49
CA GLU A 139 1.23 -40.15 -18.62
C GLU A 139 2.66 -39.87 -19.11
N ARG A 140 3.10 -38.60 -19.09
CA ARG A 140 4.50 -38.24 -19.41
C ARG A 140 5.48 -38.86 -18.42
N GLU A 141 5.14 -38.87 -17.13
CA GLU A 141 6.00 -39.46 -16.10
C GLU A 141 6.11 -40.98 -16.27
N ILE A 142 5.01 -41.66 -16.63
CA ILE A 142 5.00 -43.09 -16.93
C ILE A 142 5.89 -43.37 -18.15
N LEU A 143 5.69 -42.63 -19.24
CA LEU A 143 6.47 -42.80 -20.47
C LEU A 143 7.97 -42.57 -20.23
N GLU A 144 8.33 -41.56 -19.43
CA GLU A 144 9.72 -41.26 -19.07
C GLU A 144 10.35 -42.40 -18.26
N LYS A 145 9.60 -43.03 -17.35
CA LYS A 145 10.06 -44.19 -16.57
C LYS A 145 10.29 -45.40 -17.49
N GLU A 146 9.37 -45.68 -18.40
CA GLU A 146 9.47 -46.78 -19.36
C GLU A 146 10.66 -46.56 -20.31
N TRP A 147 10.81 -45.35 -20.84
CA TRP A 147 11.95 -44.98 -21.69
C TRP A 147 13.28 -45.20 -20.96
N LYS A 148 13.41 -44.73 -19.71
CA LYS A 148 14.61 -44.96 -18.90
C LYS A 148 14.86 -46.43 -18.60
N TYR A 149 13.81 -47.23 -18.43
CA TYR A 149 13.93 -48.68 -18.24
C TYR A 149 14.50 -49.34 -19.50
N TRP A 150 13.90 -49.11 -20.66
CA TRP A 150 14.34 -49.69 -21.93
C TRP A 150 15.72 -49.19 -22.36
N GLN A 151 16.03 -47.92 -22.13
CA GLN A 151 17.34 -47.35 -22.42
C GLN A 151 18.45 -48.04 -21.61
N ARG A 152 18.20 -48.34 -20.33
CA ARG A 152 19.14 -49.11 -19.49
C ARG A 152 19.36 -50.50 -20.06
N HIS A 153 18.29 -51.21 -20.44
CA HIS A 153 18.40 -52.52 -21.07
C HIS A 153 19.18 -52.48 -22.39
N ALA A 154 18.91 -51.50 -23.25
CA ALA A 154 19.64 -51.32 -24.50
C ALA A 154 21.12 -51.04 -24.26
N ASN A 155 21.46 -50.24 -23.25
CA ASN A 155 22.84 -49.94 -22.89
C ASN A 155 23.59 -51.18 -22.37
N VAL A 156 22.95 -51.98 -21.49
CA VAL A 156 23.54 -53.23 -20.98
C VAL A 156 23.74 -54.23 -22.11
N ARG A 157 22.72 -54.44 -22.96
CA ARG A 157 22.82 -55.35 -24.12
C ARG A 157 23.92 -54.91 -25.09
N ARG A 158 24.02 -53.60 -25.37
CA ARG A 158 25.09 -53.04 -26.21
C ARG A 158 26.47 -53.32 -25.60
N ARG A 159 26.61 -53.19 -24.28
CA ARG A 159 27.88 -53.50 -23.58
C ARG A 159 28.22 -54.98 -23.70
N ILE A 160 27.30 -55.88 -23.34
CA ILE A 160 27.52 -57.33 -23.43
C ILE A 160 27.91 -57.74 -24.85
N CYS A 161 27.22 -57.21 -25.86
CA CYS A 161 27.52 -57.49 -27.26
C CYS A 161 28.91 -57.02 -27.66
N ARG A 162 29.33 -55.81 -27.23
CA ARG A 162 30.68 -55.30 -27.47
C ARG A 162 31.75 -56.10 -26.73
N ASP A 163 31.50 -56.47 -25.48
CA ASP A 163 32.46 -57.23 -24.66
C ASP A 163 32.68 -58.63 -25.25
N LEU A 164 31.59 -59.33 -25.62
CA LEU A 164 31.67 -60.62 -26.32
C LEU A 164 32.37 -60.49 -27.67
N TRP A 165 32.03 -59.45 -28.42
CA TRP A 165 32.67 -59.18 -29.71
C TRP A 165 34.17 -58.97 -29.58
N GLY A 166 34.60 -58.19 -28.57
CA GLY A 166 36.01 -57.99 -28.25
C GLY A 166 36.73 -59.32 -28.04
N GLN A 167 36.17 -60.20 -27.20
CA GLN A 167 36.74 -61.53 -26.94
C GLN A 167 36.81 -62.39 -28.21
N CYS A 168 35.79 -62.38 -29.07
CA CYS A 168 35.82 -63.10 -30.34
C CYS A 168 36.90 -62.55 -31.27
N SER A 169 37.08 -61.22 -31.31
CA SER A 169 38.06 -60.55 -32.17
C SER A 169 39.52 -60.73 -31.74
N GLU A 170 39.78 -61.03 -30.47
CA GLU A 170 41.13 -61.26 -29.94
C GLU A 170 41.76 -62.59 -30.41
N VAL A 171 40.92 -63.55 -30.84
CA VAL A 171 41.35 -64.90 -31.28
C VAL A 171 41.26 -65.04 -32.81
N LEU A 172 41.13 -63.93 -33.54
CA LEU A 172 41.07 -63.98 -35.01
C LEU A 172 42.45 -64.33 -35.60
N PRO A 173 42.51 -65.14 -36.66
CA PRO A 173 43.74 -65.38 -37.40
C PRO A 173 44.19 -64.11 -38.14
N ASP A 174 45.50 -63.97 -38.40
CA ASP A 174 46.13 -62.75 -38.93
C ASP A 174 45.61 -62.31 -40.31
N ASP A 175 44.86 -63.18 -41.02
CA ASP A 175 44.29 -62.92 -42.35
C ASP A 175 42.87 -62.33 -42.32
N MET A 176 42.25 -62.16 -41.15
CA MET A 176 40.89 -61.63 -41.03
C MET A 176 40.79 -60.49 -40.02
N THR A 177 40.04 -59.43 -40.35
CA THR A 177 39.85 -58.29 -39.44
C THR A 177 38.53 -58.37 -38.66
N ALA A 178 38.53 -57.77 -37.47
CA ALA A 178 37.35 -57.68 -36.60
C ALA A 178 36.18 -56.90 -37.24
N ALA A 179 36.43 -56.03 -38.23
CA ALA A 179 35.37 -55.32 -38.93
C ALA A 179 34.69 -56.22 -39.98
N GLU A 180 35.45 -57.07 -40.66
CA GLU A 180 34.95 -58.00 -41.67
C GLU A 180 34.10 -59.12 -41.05
N LEU A 181 34.46 -59.58 -39.85
CA LEU A 181 33.65 -60.54 -39.09
C LEU A 181 32.29 -59.93 -38.67
N TRP A 182 32.23 -58.63 -38.37
CA TRP A 182 31.00 -57.98 -37.88
C TRP A 182 29.95 -57.80 -38.97
N VAL A 183 30.38 -57.62 -40.22
CA VAL A 183 29.49 -57.44 -41.38
C VAL A 183 28.97 -58.79 -41.92
N SER A 184 29.56 -59.91 -41.50
CA SER A 184 29.16 -61.26 -41.91
C SER A 184 28.13 -61.94 -41.00
N PHE A 185 27.74 -61.30 -39.89
CA PHE A 185 26.66 -61.70 -38.97
C PHE A 185 25.48 -60.72 -39.04
#